data_AF-A0A1C4LA15-F1
#
_entry.id   AF-A0A1C4LA15-F1
#
_cell.length_a   1.000
_cell.length_b   1.000
_cell.length_c   1.000
_cell.angle_alpha   90.00
_cell.angle_beta   90.00
_cell.angle_gamma   90.00
#
_symmetry.space_group_name_H-M   'P 1'
#
loop_
_entity.id
_entity.type
_entity.pdbx_description
1 polymer ?
#
loop_
_entity_poly.entity_id
_entity_poly.type
_entity_poly.pdbx_seq_one_letter_code
_entity_poly.pdbx_strand_id
1 'polypeptide(L)'
;MALARSWAVGLVVLVLTERVLTSLVRTYLTDPEGVGSFGAALALVHLPDLVCVTLASWAAARVHPEPVRRDPVRHAAAACAVPAAALALALALRPHSPAPAGTALWMSTAVLLAGCAAGLLLDKLVWTS
;
A
#
# COMPACT_ATOMS: atom_id res chain seq x y z
N MET A 1 -17.89 5.07 -14.02
CA MET A 1 -16.72 5.87 -14.45
C MET A 1 -15.92 6.44 -13.27
N ALA A 2 -16.56 7.05 -12.27
CA ALA A 2 -15.89 7.62 -11.10
C ALA A 2 -14.97 6.66 -10.32
N LEU A 3 -15.47 5.44 -10.02
CA LEU A 3 -14.73 4.40 -9.30
C LEU A 3 -13.52 3.87 -10.09
N ALA A 4 -13.68 3.67 -11.39
CA ALA A 4 -12.57 3.27 -12.26
C ALA A 4 -11.47 4.34 -12.30
N ARG A 5 -11.86 5.63 -12.27
CA ARG A 5 -10.90 6.75 -12.21
C ARG A 5 -10.15 6.79 -10.89
N SER A 6 -10.82 6.62 -9.75
CA SER A 6 -10.14 6.56 -8.44
C SER A 6 -9.17 5.39 -8.37
N TRP A 7 -9.55 4.23 -8.91
CA TRP A 7 -8.66 3.08 -9.00
C TRP A 7 -7.46 3.32 -9.93
N ALA A 8 -7.68 3.93 -11.09
CA ALA A 8 -6.59 4.27 -12.00
C ALA A 8 -5.56 5.19 -11.32
N VAL A 9 -6.01 6.20 -10.57
CA VAL A 9 -5.11 7.09 -9.81
C VAL A 9 -4.39 6.33 -8.71
N GLY A 10 -5.10 5.53 -7.91
CA GLY A 10 -4.49 4.69 -6.88
C GLY A 10 -3.42 3.77 -7.45
N LEU A 11 -3.66 3.17 -8.62
CA LEU A 11 -2.73 2.28 -9.30
C LEU A 11 -1.48 3.03 -9.77
N VAL A 12 -1.66 4.19 -10.41
CA VAL A 12 -0.54 5.02 -10.86
C VAL A 12 0.33 5.44 -9.67
N VAL A 13 -0.28 5.89 -8.58
CA VAL A 13 0.46 6.29 -7.37
C VAL A 13 1.18 5.10 -6.76
N LEU A 14 0.53 3.93 -6.67
CA LEU A 14 1.14 2.71 -6.13
C LEU A 14 2.39 2.34 -6.94
N VAL A 15 2.26 2.22 -8.26
CA VAL A 15 3.36 1.82 -9.16
C VAL A 15 4.52 2.83 -9.12
N LEU A 16 4.21 4.13 -9.11
CA LEU A 16 5.24 5.16 -9.06
C LEU A 16 5.98 5.17 -7.73
N THR A 17 5.25 5.13 -6.62
CA THR A 17 5.84 5.15 -5.27
C THR A 17 6.65 3.89 -5.00
N GLU A 18 6.13 2.72 -5.38
CA GLU A 18 6.85 1.44 -5.27
C GLU A 18 8.14 1.44 -6.08
N ARG A 19 8.11 1.93 -7.32
CA ARG A 19 9.29 2.01 -8.18
C ARG A 19 10.34 2.96 -7.61
N VAL A 20 9.93 4.14 -7.13
CA VAL A 20 10.83 5.11 -6.51
C VAL A 20 11.43 4.55 -5.23
N LEU A 21 10.61 4.05 -4.32
CA LEU A 21 11.07 3.55 -3.03
C LEU A 21 11.95 2.31 -3.18
N THR A 22 11.62 1.38 -4.09
CA THR A 22 12.47 0.22 -4.38
C THR A 22 13.81 0.65 -4.98
N SER A 23 13.81 1.65 -5.87
CA SER A 23 15.05 2.21 -6.41
C SER A 23 15.90 2.86 -5.32
N LEU A 24 15.29 3.63 -4.43
CA LEU A 24 15.99 4.28 -3.30
C LEU A 24 16.55 3.25 -2.33
N VAL A 25 15.77 2.24 -1.96
CA VAL A 25 16.22 1.14 -1.09
C VAL A 25 17.41 0.43 -1.72
N ARG A 26 17.36 0.10 -3.02
CA ARG A 26 18.49 -0.52 -3.72
C ARG A 26 19.70 0.42 -3.85
N THR A 27 19.49 1.73 -3.96
CA THR A 27 20.61 2.66 -4.16
C THR A 27 21.34 2.95 -2.86
N TYR A 28 20.61 3.05 -1.75
CA TYR A 28 21.15 3.54 -0.48
C TYR A 28 21.30 2.48 0.61
N LEU A 29 20.63 1.31 0.49
CA LEU A 29 20.48 0.36 1.59
C LEU A 29 20.98 -1.06 1.27
N THR A 30 21.40 -1.34 0.03
CA THR A 30 22.24 -2.51 -0.26
C THR A 30 23.71 -2.14 -0.11
N ASP A 31 24.14 -2.03 1.15
CA ASP A 31 25.57 -2.02 1.51
C ASP A 31 26.11 -3.47 1.43
N PRO A 32 27.37 -3.72 1.03
CA PRO A 32 27.92 -5.08 0.94
C PRO A 32 27.94 -5.83 2.28
N GLU A 33 27.93 -5.11 3.40
CA GLU A 33 27.94 -5.69 4.75
C GLU A 33 26.55 -6.14 5.25
N GLY A 34 25.47 -5.82 4.51
CA GLY A 34 24.11 -6.25 4.83
C GLY A 34 23.46 -5.48 5.99
N VAL A 35 22.20 -5.80 6.27
CA VAL A 35 21.42 -5.12 7.31
C VAL A 35 21.83 -5.66 8.69
N GLY A 36 22.45 -4.82 9.51
CA GLY A 36 23.03 -5.21 10.82
C GLY A 36 22.05 -5.76 11.87
N SER A 37 20.74 -5.81 11.61
CA SER A 37 19.77 -6.48 12.47
C SER A 37 18.53 -6.97 11.70
N PHE A 38 17.87 -8.00 12.26
CA PHE A 38 16.60 -8.53 11.75
C PHE A 38 15.48 -7.47 11.72
N GLY A 39 15.41 -6.61 12.73
CA GLY A 39 14.43 -5.51 12.79
C GLY A 39 14.66 -4.46 11.69
N ALA A 40 15.93 -4.14 11.39
CA ALA A 40 16.25 -3.26 10.28
C ALA A 40 15.89 -3.88 8.93
N ALA A 41 16.12 -5.19 8.74
CA ALA A 41 15.69 -5.91 7.54
C ALA A 41 14.16 -5.89 7.38
N LEU A 42 13.40 -6.11 8.46
CA LEU A 42 11.94 -6.00 8.48
C LEU A 42 11.46 -4.59 8.11
N ALA A 43 12.08 -3.56 8.70
CA ALA A 43 11.74 -2.17 8.42
C ALA A 43 12.02 -1.81 6.94
N LEU A 44 13.16 -2.24 6.39
CA LEU A 44 13.49 -2.01 4.99
C LEU A 44 12.49 -2.62 4.01
N VAL A 45 11.80 -3.69 4.39
CA VAL A 45 10.82 -4.35 3.54
C VAL A 45 9.42 -3.75 3.74
N HIS A 46 8.96 -3.62 4.98
CA HIS A 46 7.56 -3.29 5.26
C HIS A 46 7.26 -1.80 5.34
N LEU A 47 8.24 -0.98 5.68
CA LEU A 47 8.05 0.47 5.85
C LEU A 47 7.85 1.17 4.49
N PRO A 48 8.62 0.84 3.44
CA PRO A 48 8.33 1.36 2.09
C PRO A 48 6.97 0.91 1.56
N ASP A 49 6.62 -0.37 1.76
CA ASP A 49 5.33 -0.92 1.32
C ASP A 49 4.16 -0.22 2.03
N LEU A 50 4.28 0.04 3.34
CA LEU A 50 3.32 0.82 4.10
C LEU A 50 3.11 2.21 3.48
N VAL A 51 4.20 2.92 3.14
CA VAL A 51 4.13 4.24 2.53
C VAL A 51 3.45 4.19 1.16
N CYS A 52 3.79 3.22 0.31
CA CYS A 52 3.14 3.00 -0.99
C CYS A 52 1.63 2.81 -0.83
N VAL A 53 1.22 1.89 0.05
CA VAL A 53 -0.20 1.59 0.31
C VAL A 53 -0.94 2.82 0.85
N THR A 54 -0.34 3.55 1.79
CA THR A 54 -0.93 4.77 2.35
C THR A 54 -1.15 5.84 1.28
N LEU A 55 -0.14 6.14 0.47
CA LEU A 55 -0.23 7.15 -0.58
C LEU A 55 -1.22 6.76 -1.68
N ALA A 56 -1.21 5.50 -2.11
CA ALA A 56 -2.16 4.99 -3.09
C ALA A 56 -3.61 5.06 -2.59
N SER A 57 -3.85 4.64 -1.35
CA SER A 57 -5.17 4.68 -0.72
C SER A 57 -5.67 6.11 -0.57
N TRP A 58 -4.80 7.02 -0.11
CA TRP A 58 -5.12 8.44 0.05
C TRP A 58 -5.44 9.11 -1.29
N ALA A 59 -4.62 8.88 -2.32
CA ALA A 59 -4.84 9.45 -3.64
C ALA A 59 -6.14 8.95 -4.30
N ALA A 60 -6.42 7.64 -4.18
CA ALA A 60 -7.67 7.06 -4.66
C ALA A 60 -8.89 7.64 -3.93
N ALA A 61 -8.81 7.79 -2.60
CA ALA A 61 -9.87 8.41 -1.79
C ALA A 61 -10.13 9.85 -2.24
N ARG A 62 -9.08 10.67 -2.46
CA ARG A 62 -9.20 12.08 -2.86
C ARG A 62 -9.90 12.28 -4.20
N VAL A 63 -9.71 11.38 -5.16
CA VAL A 63 -10.30 11.50 -6.51
C VAL A 63 -11.72 10.92 -6.59
N HIS A 64 -12.18 10.23 -5.53
CA HIS A 64 -13.52 9.68 -5.43
C HIS A 64 -14.57 10.81 -5.28
N PRO A 65 -15.48 11.00 -6.25
CA PRO A 65 -16.39 12.15 -6.30
C PRO A 65 -17.62 12.02 -5.38
N GLU A 66 -18.10 13.15 -4.85
CA GLU A 66 -19.47 13.31 -4.32
C GLU A 66 -20.49 12.97 -5.43
N PRO A 67 -21.60 12.23 -5.18
CA PRO A 67 -22.26 11.95 -3.90
C PRO A 67 -21.97 10.56 -3.29
N VAL A 68 -21.11 9.73 -3.89
CA VAL A 68 -20.86 8.35 -3.43
C VAL A 68 -19.96 8.29 -2.19
N ARG A 69 -19.30 9.40 -1.83
CA ARG A 69 -18.55 9.61 -0.58
C ARG A 69 -19.40 9.49 0.71
N ARG A 70 -20.73 9.60 0.63
CA ARG A 70 -21.63 9.46 1.79
C ARG A 70 -21.76 8.03 2.30
N ASP A 71 -21.44 7.05 1.47
CA ASP A 71 -21.40 5.65 1.89
C ASP A 71 -19.97 5.28 2.32
N PRO A 72 -19.71 5.11 3.63
CA PRO A 72 -18.36 4.85 4.13
C PRO A 72 -17.79 3.53 3.60
N VAL A 73 -18.64 2.56 3.27
CA VAL A 73 -18.23 1.27 2.72
C VAL A 73 -17.73 1.44 1.29
N ARG A 74 -18.47 2.19 0.46
CA ARG A 74 -18.05 2.48 -0.93
C ARG A 74 -16.81 3.35 -0.99
N HIS A 75 -16.65 4.30 -0.07
CA HIS A 75 -15.44 5.13 0.03
C HIS A 75 -14.21 4.29 0.41
N ALA A 76 -14.35 3.41 1.41
CA ALA A 76 -13.29 2.47 1.77
C ALA A 76 -12.95 1.52 0.62
N ALA A 77 -13.95 0.99 -0.09
CA ALA A 77 -13.71 0.15 -1.26
C ALA A 77 -13.00 0.91 -2.40
N ALA A 78 -13.36 2.18 -2.65
CA ALA A 78 -12.69 3.00 -3.65
C ALA A 78 -11.22 3.25 -3.32
N ALA A 79 -10.89 3.43 -2.03
CA ALA A 79 -9.54 3.67 -1.55
C ALA A 79 -8.67 2.39 -1.49
N CYS A 80 -9.24 1.30 -0.96
CA CYS A 80 -8.47 0.11 -0.59
C CYS A 80 -8.46 -0.99 -1.66
N ALA A 81 -9.33 -0.94 -2.68
CA ALA A 81 -9.43 -2.00 -3.68
C ALA A 81 -8.13 -2.22 -4.46
N VAL A 82 -7.42 -1.13 -4.80
CA VAL A 82 -6.17 -1.23 -5.57
C VAL A 82 -5.04 -1.86 -4.75
N PRO A 83 -4.73 -1.38 -3.53
CA PRO A 83 -3.76 -2.06 -2.66
C PRO A 83 -4.13 -3.52 -2.37
N ALA A 84 -5.42 -3.81 -2.14
CA ALA A 84 -5.87 -5.18 -1.89
C ALA A 84 -5.67 -6.10 -3.11
N ALA A 85 -5.98 -5.60 -4.31
CA ALA A 85 -5.75 -6.34 -5.56
C ALA A 85 -4.25 -6.56 -5.82
N ALA A 86 -3.40 -5.57 -5.50
CA ALA A 86 -1.96 -5.70 -5.61
C ALA A 86 -1.41 -6.79 -4.66
N LEU A 87 -1.87 -6.82 -3.40
CA LEU A 87 -1.51 -7.88 -2.46
C LEU A 87 -1.98 -9.26 -2.96
N ALA A 88 -3.22 -9.36 -3.45
CA ALA A 88 -3.76 -10.61 -3.98
C ALA A 88 -2.94 -11.12 -5.19
N LEU A 89 -2.55 -10.21 -6.09
CA LEU A 89 -1.70 -10.53 -7.23
C LEU A 89 -0.30 -10.97 -6.79
N ALA A 90 0.31 -10.27 -5.82
CA ALA A 90 1.61 -10.63 -5.28
C ALA A 90 1.60 -12.02 -4.64
N LEU A 91 0.51 -12.39 -3.96
CA LEU A 91 0.31 -13.72 -3.39
C LEU A 91 0.08 -14.78 -4.47
N ALA A 92 -0.68 -14.46 -5.53
CA ALA A 92 -0.94 -15.38 -6.64
C ALA A 92 0.31 -15.68 -7.48
N LEU A 93 1.21 -14.69 -7.60
CA LEU A 93 2.46 -14.81 -8.33
C LEU A 93 3.61 -15.39 -7.49
N ARG A 94 3.39 -15.64 -6.18
CA ARG A 94 4.43 -16.24 -5.35
C ARG A 94 4.70 -17.68 -5.81
N PRO A 95 5.96 -18.03 -6.14
CA PRO A 95 6.32 -19.43 -6.38
C PRO A 95 6.04 -20.25 -5.11
N HIS A 96 5.61 -21.51 -5.27
CA HIS A 96 5.29 -22.44 -4.18
C HIS A 96 6.51 -22.69 -3.29
N SER A 97 6.77 -21.76 -2.37
CA SER A 97 7.85 -21.86 -1.41
C SER A 97 7.28 -22.37 -0.10
N PRO A 98 7.85 -23.42 0.51
CA PRO A 98 7.37 -24.04 1.76
C PRO A 98 7.68 -23.20 3.02
N ALA A 99 7.88 -21.89 2.86
CA ALA A 99 7.99 -20.96 3.98
C ALA A 99 6.66 -20.95 4.77
N PRO A 100 6.67 -20.60 6.08
CA PRO A 100 5.45 -20.54 6.88
C PRO A 100 4.52 -19.48 6.28
N ALA A 101 3.61 -19.92 5.42
CA ALA A 101 2.73 -19.07 4.64
C ALA A 101 1.91 -18.14 5.53
N GLY A 102 1.67 -18.53 6.78
CA GLY A 102 0.95 -17.74 7.78
C GLY A 102 1.65 -16.42 8.15
N THR A 103 2.91 -16.44 8.59
CA THR A 103 3.52 -15.24 9.21
C THR A 103 3.80 -14.13 8.21
N ALA A 104 4.32 -14.47 7.03
CA ALA A 104 4.57 -13.49 5.97
C ALA A 104 3.27 -12.90 5.41
N LEU A 105 2.21 -13.73 5.31
CA LEU A 105 0.88 -13.26 4.93
C LEU A 105 0.29 -12.32 5.97
N TRP A 106 0.40 -12.66 7.25
CA TRP A 106 -0.08 -11.82 8.35
C TRP A 106 0.60 -10.45 8.36
N MET A 107 1.91 -10.39 8.16
CA MET A 107 2.64 -9.12 8.08
C MET A 107 2.21 -8.28 6.88
N SER A 108 2.09 -8.89 5.70
CA SER A 108 1.66 -8.17 4.50
C SER A 108 0.21 -7.67 4.62
N THR A 109 -0.65 -8.47 5.27
CA THR A 109 -2.03 -8.08 5.57
C THR A 109 -2.08 -6.95 6.59
N ALA A 110 -1.22 -6.99 7.62
CA ALA A 110 -1.11 -5.93 8.62
C ALA A 110 -0.64 -4.61 7.99
N VAL A 111 0.36 -4.65 7.11
CA VAL A 111 0.83 -3.49 6.36
C VAL A 111 -0.26 -2.93 5.46
N LEU A 112 -0.99 -3.80 4.75
CA LEU A 112 -2.12 -3.39 3.92
C LEU A 112 -3.20 -2.67 4.75
N LEU A 113 -3.63 -3.27 5.86
CA LEU A 113 -4.67 -2.71 6.72
C LEU A 113 -4.23 -1.39 7.36
N ALA A 114 -3.00 -1.34 7.90
CA ALA A 114 -2.43 -0.13 8.48
C ALA A 114 -2.29 0.98 7.44
N GLY A 115 -1.79 0.65 6.24
CA GLY A 115 -1.59 1.60 5.16
C GLY A 115 -2.91 2.18 4.66
N CYS A 116 -3.92 1.32 4.45
CA CYS A 116 -5.27 1.72 4.07
C CYS A 116 -5.93 2.60 5.14
N ALA A 117 -5.83 2.21 6.42
CA ALA A 117 -6.37 2.99 7.53
C ALA A 117 -5.71 4.37 7.62
N ALA A 118 -4.38 4.43 7.49
CA ALA A 118 -3.64 5.69 7.46
C ALA A 118 -4.05 6.58 6.27
N GLY A 119 -4.22 6.00 5.06
CA GLY A 119 -4.64 6.75 3.88
C GLY A 119 -6.05 7.35 4.02
N LEU A 120 -6.97 6.60 4.62
CA LEU A 120 -8.33 7.09 4.93
C LEU A 120 -8.32 8.15 6.05
N LEU A 121 -7.48 7.99 7.07
CA LEU A 121 -7.31 8.99 8.13
C LEU A 121 -6.73 10.29 7.57
N LEU A 122 -5.74 10.22 6.68
CA LEU A 122 -5.18 11.39 5.98
C LEU A 122 -6.22 12.10 5.11
N ASP A 123 -7.09 11.36 4.41
CA ASP A 123 -8.18 11.97 3.63
C ASP A 123 -9.13 12.76 4.56
N LYS A 124 -9.41 12.24 5.76
CA LYS A 124 -10.23 12.96 6.76
C LYS A 124 -9.52 14.17 7.36
N LEU A 125 -8.25 14.03 7.76
CA LEU A 125 -7.46 15.09 8.40
C LEU A 125 -7.27 16.29 7.48
N VAL A 126 -6.89 16.06 6.22
CA VAL A 126 -6.70 17.12 5.22
C VAL A 126 -8.02 17.80 4.85
N TRP A 127 -9.15 17.12 5.06
CA TRP A 127 -10.46 17.72 4.81
C TRP A 127 -10.96 18.61 5.94
N THR A 128 -10.47 18.40 7.17
CA THR A 128 -10.83 19.23 8.34
C THR A 128 -10.01 20.51 8.48
N SER A 129 -9.04 20.72 7.61
CA SER A 129 -8.14 21.89 7.54
C SER A 129 -8.43 22.72 6.31
#